data_AF-A0A542GAB0-F1
#
_entry.id   AF-A0A542GAB0-F1
#
_cell.length_a   1.000
_cell.length_b   1.000
_cell.length_c   1.000
_cell.angle_alpha   90.00
_cell.angle_beta   90.00
_cell.angle_gamma   90.00
#
_symmetry.space_group_name_H-M   'P 1'
#
loop_
_entity.id
_entity.type
_entity.pdbx_description
1 polymer ?
#
loop_
_entity_poly.entity_id
_entity_poly.type
_entity_poly.pdbx_seq_one_letter_code
_entity_poly.pdbx_strand_id
1 'polypeptide(L)' 'MSTATHPSRRGAHAAGEAAPEAQNEDTRAMQIAAAQLRLVTDRRLGKQTPEWVKQLAAEKPHSRAS' A
#
# COMPACT_ATOMS: atom_id res chain seq x y z
N MET A 1 -27.13 -41.85 27.75
CA MET A 1 -26.16 -41.11 28.57
C MET A 1 -24.91 -40.84 27.75
N SER A 2 -24.26 -39.71 28.04
CA SER A 2 -22.94 -39.25 27.59
C SER A 2 -22.85 -38.45 26.29
N THR A 3 -22.89 -37.15 26.52
CA THR A 3 -22.50 -36.02 25.67
C THR A 3 -20.98 -36.00 25.45
N ALA A 4 -20.56 -35.67 24.24
CA ALA A 4 -19.20 -35.19 23.97
C ALA A 4 -19.28 -33.80 23.34
N THR A 5 -19.40 -32.81 24.22
CA THR A 5 -18.98 -31.43 23.98
C THR A 5 -17.53 -31.41 23.50
N HIS A 6 -17.21 -30.60 22.48
CA HIS A 6 -16.06 -29.67 22.44
C HIS A 6 -15.91 -29.07 21.02
N PRO A 7 -16.40 -27.85 20.76
CA PRO A 7 -15.75 -26.98 19.80
C PRO A 7 -14.67 -26.16 20.50
N SER A 8 -13.44 -26.41 20.05
CA SER A 8 -12.20 -25.72 20.39
C SER A 8 -12.34 -24.20 20.47
N ARG A 9 -11.84 -23.64 21.57
CA ARG A 9 -11.27 -22.29 21.57
C ARG A 9 -10.18 -22.24 20.50
N ARG A 10 -10.36 -21.42 19.46
CA ARG A 10 -9.22 -20.90 18.72
C ARG A 10 -9.38 -19.40 18.54
N GLY A 11 -8.54 -18.70 19.29
CA GLY A 11 -7.97 -17.42 18.91
C GLY A 11 -8.97 -16.30 18.71
N ALA A 12 -9.10 -15.49 19.76
CA ALA A 12 -9.34 -14.07 19.61
C ALA A 12 -8.68 -13.55 18.32
N HIS A 13 -9.51 -13.16 17.35
CA HIS A 13 -9.14 -12.08 16.45
C HIS A 13 -9.08 -10.82 17.33
N ALA A 14 -7.99 -10.72 18.09
CA ALA A 14 -7.40 -9.43 18.37
C ALA A 14 -7.12 -8.85 16.99
N ALA A 15 -8.12 -8.16 16.45
CA ALA A 15 -7.94 -7.15 15.45
C ALA A 15 -6.95 -6.18 16.09
N GLY A 16 -5.67 -6.45 15.86
CA GLY A 16 -4.66 -5.44 15.98
C GLY A 16 -5.15 -4.33 15.08
N GLU A 17 -5.59 -3.25 15.71
CA GLU A 17 -5.54 -1.91 15.16
C GLU A 17 -4.08 -1.64 14.79
N ALA A 18 -3.63 -2.25 13.69
CA ALA A 18 -2.53 -1.73 12.92
C ALA A 18 -3.07 -0.40 12.39
N ALA A 19 -2.67 0.68 13.06
CA ALA A 19 -3.12 2.03 12.80
C ALA A 19 -3.25 2.30 11.28
N PRO A 20 -4.37 2.86 10.81
CA PRO A 20 -4.62 3.09 9.38
C PRO A 20 -3.62 4.07 8.73
N GLU A 21 -2.88 4.83 9.54
CA GLU A 21 -1.93 5.85 9.11
C GLU A 21 -0.68 5.27 8.40
N ALA A 22 -0.07 4.21 8.95
CA ALA A 22 1.19 3.67 8.42
C ALA A 22 1.02 3.00 7.05
N GLN A 23 -0.10 2.33 6.83
CA GLN A 23 -0.43 1.66 5.57
C GLN A 23 -0.69 2.66 4.44
N ASN A 24 -1.16 3.86 4.79
CA ASN A 24 -1.50 4.91 3.83
C ASN A 24 -0.25 5.63 3.32
N GLU A 25 0.74 5.86 4.19
CA GLU A 25 2.05 6.43 3.82
C GLU A 25 2.84 5.50 2.87
N ASP A 26 2.92 4.20 3.19
CA ASP A 26 3.58 3.21 2.35
C ASP A 26 2.90 3.08 0.98
N THR A 27 1.56 3.15 0.96
CA THR A 27 0.77 3.14 -0.28
C THR A 27 1.08 4.38 -1.13
N ARG A 28 1.19 5.56 -0.51
CA ARG A 28 1.54 6.81 -1.22
C ARG A 28 2.95 6.74 -1.81
N ALA A 29 3.94 6.27 -1.05
CA ALA A 29 5.30 6.11 -1.54
C ALA A 29 5.37 5.13 -2.73
N MET A 30 4.63 4.03 -2.67
CA MET A 30 4.52 3.07 -3.77
C MET A 30 3.86 3.68 -5.02
N GLN A 31 2.81 4.50 -4.85
CA GLN A 31 2.17 5.20 -5.95
C GLN A 31 3.12 6.20 -6.65
N ILE A 32 3.90 6.95 -5.87
CA ILE A 32 4.91 7.88 -6.40
C ILE A 32 5.98 7.11 -7.19
N ALA A 33 6.49 6.01 -6.66
CA ALA A 33 7.47 5.17 -7.34
C ALA A 33 6.92 4.59 -8.66
N ALA A 34 5.67 4.11 -8.65
CA ALA A 34 4.99 3.63 -9.85
C ALA A 34 4.82 4.74 -10.90
N ALA A 35 4.48 5.97 -10.48
CA ALA A 35 4.36 7.11 -11.36
C ALA A 35 5.70 7.52 -12.00
N GLN A 36 6.79 7.50 -11.22
CA GLN A 36 8.14 7.75 -11.71
C GLN A 36 8.58 6.70 -12.75
N LEU A 37 8.30 5.42 -12.48
CA LEU A 37 8.57 4.34 -13.43
C LEU A 37 7.78 4.53 -14.73
N ARG A 38 6.51 4.95 -14.63
CA ARG A 38 5.66 5.20 -15.79
C ARG A 38 6.20 6.35 -16.64
N LEU A 39 6.68 7.45 -16.05
CA LEU A 39 7.32 8.54 -16.79
C LEU A 39 8.48 8.07 -17.67
N VAL A 40 9.38 7.27 -17.09
CA VAL A 40 10.54 6.75 -17.81
C VAL A 40 10.10 5.79 -18.93
N THR A 41 9.11 4.95 -18.65
CA THR A 41 8.58 3.98 -19.60
C THR A 41 7.90 4.66 -20.79
N ASP A 42 7.01 5.61 -20.53
CA ASP A 42 6.33 6.38 -21.57
C ASP A 42 7.33 7.14 -22.43
N ARG A 43 8.33 7.79 -21.82
CA ARG A 43 9.41 8.47 -22.56
C ARG A 43 10.17 7.52 -23.48
N ARG A 44 10.51 6.32 -22.99
CA ARG A 44 11.21 5.29 -23.80
C ARG A 44 10.34 4.75 -24.94
N LEU A 45 9.03 4.70 -24.74
CA LEU A 45 8.06 4.27 -25.76
C LEU A 45 7.63 5.41 -26.70
N GLY A 46 8.12 6.64 -26.50
CA GLY A 46 7.67 7.81 -27.27
C GLY A 46 6.21 8.21 -27.00
N LYS A 47 5.64 7.78 -25.87
CA LYS A 47 4.27 8.08 -25.46
C LYS A 47 4.23 9.33 -24.60
N GLN A 48 3.13 10.08 -24.70
CA GLN A 48 2.86 11.13 -23.73
C GLN A 48 2.43 10.53 -22.39
N THR A 49 3.11 10.93 -21.33
CA THR A 49 2.65 10.68 -19.97
C THR A 49 1.55 11.67 -19.59
N PRO A 50 0.42 11.22 -19.02
CA PRO A 50 -0.64 12.11 -18.52
C PRO A 50 -0.13 13.08 -17.43
N GLU A 51 -0.69 14.28 -17.39
CA GLU A 51 -0.27 15.33 -16.44
C GLU A 51 -0.41 14.91 -14.97
N TRP A 52 -1.49 14.20 -14.61
CA TRP A 52 -1.68 13.72 -13.25
C TRP A 52 -0.57 12.74 -12.80
N VAL A 53 0.01 11.96 -13.72
CA VAL A 53 1.14 11.06 -13.44
C VAL A 53 2.42 11.88 -13.23
N LYS A 54 2.63 12.92 -14.04
CA LYS A 54 3.78 13.84 -13.87
C LYS A 54 3.73 14.52 -12.51
N GLN A 55 2.55 14.99 -12.11
CA GLN A 55 2.33 15.61 -10.81
C GLN A 55 2.61 14.62 -9.67
N LEU A 56 2.05 13.41 -9.75
CA LEU A 56 2.26 12.36 -8.74
C LEU A 56 3.73 11.94 -8.62
N ALA A 57 4.44 11.83 -9.74
CA ALA A 57 5.87 11.48 -9.74
C ALA A 57 6.79 12.58 -9.21
N ALA A 58 6.34 13.84 -9.28
CA ALA A 58 7.05 15.00 -8.73
C ALA A 58 6.89 15.13 -7.20
N GLU A 59 5.97 14.38 -6.59
CA GLU A 59 5.84 14.32 -5.14
C GLU A 59 7.06 13.64 -4.51
N LYS A 60 7.48 14.13 -3.33
CA LYS A 60 8.50 13.45 -2.54
C LYS A 60 7.86 12.27 -1.82
N PRO A 61 8.40 11.05 -1.93
CA PRO A 61 8.00 9.97 -1.03
C PRO A 61 8.35 10.43 0.38
N HIS A 62 7.34 10.53 1.24
CA HIS A 62 7.56 10.80 2.65
C HIS A 62 8.13 9.50 3.23
N SER A 63 9.46 9.35 3.17
CA SER A 63 10.12 8.30 3.92
C SER A 63 10.02 8.69 5.39
N ARG A 64 9.36 7.87 6.21
CA ARG A 64 9.55 7.95 7.66
C ARG A 64 11.06 7.78 7.92
N ALA A 65 11.72 8.88 8.26
CA ALA A 65 13.05 8.83 8.85
C ALA A 65 12.92 7.98 10.11
N SER A 66 13.65 6.87 10.14
CA SER A 66 13.79 6.01 11.32
C SER A 66 14.73 6.65 12.32
#